data_AF-A0A350AC45-F1
#
_entry.id   AF-A0A350AC45-F1
#
_cell.length_a   1.000
_cell.length_b   1.000
_cell.length_c   1.000
_cell.angle_alpha   90.00
_cell.angle_beta   90.00
_cell.angle_gamma   90.00
#
_symmetry.space_group_name_H-M   'P 1'
#
loop_
_entity.id
_entity.type
_entity.pdbx_description
1 polymer ?
#
loop_
_entity_poly.entity_id
_entity_poly.type
_entity_poly.pdbx_seq_one_letter_code
_entity_poly.pdbx_strand_id
1 'polypeptide(L)'
;MQNPAATPVAKLDPGQGRVALSITLTDAAGTPVSDARVGFVADGKTSAFLANAVATVGDYVVGLGAGAAGAVTAEKAYNPAGAQKIQVTDALNALRLSLGLDPTYGAADAFDFLQADVDQNGKVQVTDALAILRISLGLDEAPGWTFIDANADLSGVTRNAVPVFNGLDLDPLNTDTDVELVGILLGNIDNY
;
A
#
# COMPACT_ATOMS: atom_id res chain seq x y z
N MET A 1 -14.23 -19.13 -25.61
CA MET A 1 -12.94 -19.44 -24.94
C MET A 1 -12.10 -18.19 -25.01
N GLN A 2 -12.01 -17.44 -23.91
CA GLN A 2 -11.15 -16.25 -23.82
C GLN A 2 -9.70 -16.72 -23.72
N ASN A 3 -8.84 -16.13 -24.55
CA ASN A 3 -7.39 -16.33 -24.51
C ASN A 3 -6.88 -15.72 -23.19
N PRO A 4 -6.09 -16.43 -22.35
CA PRO A 4 -5.51 -15.81 -21.17
C PRO A 4 -4.62 -14.65 -21.63
N ALA A 5 -4.87 -13.45 -21.09
CA ALA A 5 -4.12 -12.26 -21.42
C ALA A 5 -2.63 -12.53 -21.17
N ALA A 6 -1.79 -12.32 -22.20
CA ALA A 6 -0.35 -12.50 -22.08
C ALA A 6 0.18 -11.63 -20.94
N THR A 7 0.92 -12.23 -20.01
CA THR A 7 1.66 -11.52 -18.96
C THR A 7 2.56 -10.46 -19.61
N PRO A 8 2.48 -9.17 -19.22
CA PRO A 8 3.46 -8.17 -19.62
C PRO A 8 4.83 -8.69 -19.20
N VAL A 9 5.72 -8.84 -20.18
CA VAL A 9 7.03 -9.44 -19.98
C VAL A 9 8.10 -8.39 -20.22
N ALA A 10 9.00 -8.24 -19.25
CA ALA A 10 10.24 -7.50 -19.47
C ALA A 10 11.01 -8.13 -20.65
N LYS A 11 11.61 -7.28 -21.49
CA LYS A 11 12.51 -7.74 -22.55
C LYS A 11 13.71 -8.40 -21.88
N LEU A 12 13.97 -9.66 -22.22
CA LEU A 12 15.10 -10.42 -21.69
C LEU A 12 16.38 -10.09 -22.47
N ASP A 13 17.51 -10.08 -21.77
CA ASP A 13 18.81 -10.12 -22.41
C ASP A 13 19.10 -11.52 -23.00
N PRO A 14 19.92 -11.63 -24.05
CA PRO A 14 20.25 -12.92 -24.64
C PRO A 14 20.85 -13.89 -23.60
N GLY A 15 20.18 -15.03 -23.38
CA GLY A 15 20.59 -16.06 -22.41
C GLY A 15 20.06 -15.85 -20.99
N GLN A 16 19.30 -14.80 -20.72
CA GLN A 16 18.71 -14.54 -19.41
C GLN A 16 17.49 -15.45 -19.16
N GLY A 17 17.47 -16.11 -17.99
CA GLY A 17 16.31 -16.87 -17.52
C GLY A 17 15.12 -15.97 -17.20
N ARG A 18 13.94 -16.56 -17.00
CA ARG A 18 12.73 -15.86 -16.58
C ARG A 18 12.34 -16.31 -15.17
N VAL A 19 11.92 -15.37 -14.34
CA VAL A 19 11.37 -15.60 -13.00
C VAL A 19 9.99 -14.97 -12.90
N ALA A 20 9.10 -15.59 -12.14
CA ALA A 20 7.80 -15.04 -11.79
C ALA A 20 7.88 -14.36 -10.43
N LEU A 21 7.33 -13.15 -10.34
CA LEU A 21 7.06 -12.47 -9.09
C LEU A 21 5.55 -12.47 -8.86
N SER A 22 5.12 -13.19 -7.83
CA SER A 22 3.73 -13.21 -7.36
C SER A 22 3.58 -12.17 -6.26
N ILE A 23 2.52 -11.37 -6.32
CA ILE A 23 2.27 -10.28 -5.37
C ILE A 23 0.84 -10.45 -4.85
N THR A 24 0.70 -10.51 -3.52
CA THR A 24 -0.61 -10.57 -2.85
C THR A 24 -0.87 -9.25 -2.15
N LEU A 25 -2.05 -8.67 -2.34
CA LEU A 25 -2.49 -7.46 -1.67
C LEU A 25 -3.67 -7.73 -0.73
N THR A 26 -3.49 -7.45 0.55
CA THR A 26 -4.57 -7.42 1.55
C THR A 26 -4.65 -6.05 2.20
N ASP A 27 -5.76 -5.69 2.84
CA ASP A 27 -5.80 -4.54 3.74
C ASP A 27 -5.35 -4.94 5.16
N ALA A 28 -5.36 -3.97 6.09
CA ALA A 28 -4.98 -4.19 7.48
C ALA A 28 -5.84 -5.26 8.20
N ALA A 29 -7.06 -5.54 7.70
CA ALA A 29 -7.94 -6.60 8.21
C ALA A 29 -7.67 -7.98 7.57
N GLY A 30 -6.72 -8.07 6.64
CA GLY A 30 -6.47 -9.26 5.83
C GLY A 30 -7.46 -9.47 4.69
N THR A 31 -8.26 -8.46 4.33
CA THR A 31 -9.21 -8.56 3.21
C THR A 31 -8.48 -8.32 1.89
N PRO A 32 -8.65 -9.15 0.85
CA PRO A 32 -8.00 -8.93 -0.44
C PRO A 32 -8.37 -7.59 -1.08
N VAL A 33 -7.37 -6.87 -1.60
CA VAL A 33 -7.56 -5.55 -2.21
C VAL A 33 -7.74 -5.68 -3.72
N SER A 34 -8.93 -5.31 -4.23
CA SER A 34 -9.19 -5.24 -5.67
C SER A 34 -8.77 -3.90 -6.29
N ASP A 35 -8.69 -3.88 -7.62
CA ASP A 35 -8.57 -2.66 -8.44
C ASP A 35 -7.32 -1.81 -8.14
N ALA A 36 -6.29 -2.39 -7.52
CA ALA A 36 -4.99 -1.78 -7.40
C ALA A 36 -4.21 -1.89 -8.72
N ARG A 37 -3.41 -0.88 -9.01
CA ARG A 37 -2.41 -0.90 -10.08
C ARG A 37 -1.08 -1.32 -9.48
N VAL A 38 -0.62 -2.51 -9.84
CA VAL A 38 0.60 -3.13 -9.30
C VAL A 38 1.67 -3.21 -10.37
N GLY A 39 2.93 -2.98 -10.00
CA GLY A 39 4.05 -3.14 -10.90
C GLY A 39 5.38 -3.33 -10.20
N PHE A 40 6.41 -3.51 -11.03
CA PHE A 40 7.80 -3.64 -10.60
C PHE A 40 8.66 -2.61 -11.34
N VAL A 41 9.38 -1.78 -10.60
CA VAL A 41 10.32 -0.79 -11.14
C VAL A 41 11.73 -1.33 -10.92
N ALA A 42 12.40 -1.75 -12.01
CA ALA A 42 13.76 -2.23 -11.93
C ALA A 42 14.75 -1.12 -11.52
N ASP A 43 15.84 -1.47 -10.85
CA ASP A 43 16.85 -0.53 -10.41
C ASP A 43 17.37 0.37 -11.53
N GLY A 44 17.50 1.67 -11.23
CA GLY A 44 17.92 2.69 -12.18
C GLY A 44 16.92 2.97 -13.31
N LYS A 45 15.69 2.46 -13.22
CA LYS A 45 14.58 2.76 -14.14
C LYS A 45 13.50 3.58 -13.44
N THR A 46 12.66 4.23 -14.24
CA THR A 46 11.49 4.97 -13.76
C THR A 46 10.16 4.36 -14.24
N SER A 47 10.21 3.49 -15.25
CA SER A 47 9.03 2.82 -15.78
C SER A 47 8.79 1.50 -15.07
N ALA A 48 7.56 1.27 -14.63
CA ALA A 48 7.13 0.01 -14.05
C ALA A 48 6.77 -1.03 -15.13
N PHE A 49 7.15 -2.28 -14.89
CA PHE A 49 6.53 -3.45 -15.52
C PHE A 49 5.24 -3.76 -14.78
N LEU A 50 4.10 -3.65 -15.45
CA LEU A 50 2.81 -3.87 -14.82
C LEU A 50 2.57 -5.35 -14.57
N ALA A 51 2.12 -5.66 -13.37
CA ALA A 51 1.67 -6.99 -13.00
C ALA A 51 0.23 -7.19 -13.48
N ASN A 52 -0.09 -8.41 -13.89
CA ASN A 52 -1.45 -8.80 -14.24
C ASN A 52 -2.16 -9.33 -13.00
N ALA A 53 -3.38 -8.84 -12.76
CA ALA A 53 -4.28 -9.51 -11.84
C ALA A 53 -4.55 -10.95 -12.32
N VAL A 54 -4.65 -11.89 -11.38
CA VAL A 54 -5.03 -13.28 -11.66
C VAL A 54 -6.46 -13.55 -11.20
N ALA A 55 -6.89 -14.81 -11.22
CA ALA A 55 -8.28 -15.18 -10.90
C ALA A 55 -8.67 -14.89 -9.44
N THR A 56 -7.73 -14.97 -8.52
CA THR A 56 -7.92 -14.61 -7.11
C THR A 56 -7.83 -13.09 -6.97
N VAL A 57 -8.80 -12.48 -6.29
CA VAL A 57 -8.77 -11.03 -5.99
C VAL A 57 -7.58 -10.73 -5.09
N GLY A 58 -6.87 -9.64 -5.36
CA GLY A 58 -5.68 -9.24 -4.59
C GLY A 58 -4.38 -9.88 -5.09
N ASP A 59 -4.46 -10.90 -5.96
CA ASP A 59 -3.27 -11.59 -6.47
C ASP A 59 -2.87 -11.04 -7.84
N TYR A 60 -1.58 -10.80 -7.99
CA TYR A 60 -0.96 -10.27 -9.21
C TYR A 60 0.31 -11.05 -9.56
N VAL A 61 0.65 -11.11 -10.85
CA VAL A 61 1.87 -11.74 -11.32
C VAL A 61 2.58 -10.91 -12.39
N VAL A 62 3.90 -10.80 -12.31
CA VAL A 62 4.75 -10.18 -13.32
C VAL A 62 5.93 -11.09 -13.67
N GLY A 63 6.23 -11.20 -14.97
CA GLY A 63 7.36 -11.98 -15.46
C GLY A 63 8.59 -11.13 -15.66
N LEU A 64 9.64 -11.38 -14.89
CA LEU A 64 10.90 -10.63 -14.88
C LEU A 64 12.05 -11.46 -15.45
N GLY A 65 13.14 -10.79 -15.83
CA GLY A 65 14.39 -11.48 -16.15
C GLY A 65 15.11 -11.89 -14.88
N ALA A 66 15.72 -13.08 -14.87
CA ALA A 66 16.54 -13.54 -13.75
C ALA A 66 17.66 -12.52 -13.44
N GLY A 67 17.89 -12.24 -12.17
CA GLY A 67 18.79 -11.19 -11.67
C GLY A 67 18.18 -9.79 -11.63
N ALA A 68 16.89 -9.62 -11.94
CA ALA A 68 16.22 -8.33 -11.77
C ALA A 68 16.12 -7.97 -10.28
N ALA A 69 16.59 -6.76 -9.94
CA ALA A 69 16.43 -6.10 -8.65
C ALA A 69 15.66 -4.79 -8.85
N GLY A 70 15.00 -4.31 -7.81
CA GLY A 70 14.17 -3.10 -7.86
C GLY A 70 13.00 -3.14 -6.89
N ALA A 71 12.02 -2.27 -7.09
CA ALA A 71 10.92 -2.08 -6.16
C ALA A 71 9.57 -2.58 -6.71
N VAL A 72 8.80 -3.26 -5.87
CA VAL A 72 7.36 -3.49 -6.11
C VAL A 72 6.60 -2.26 -5.70
N THR A 73 5.79 -1.73 -6.60
CA THR A 73 4.90 -0.60 -6.34
C THR A 73 3.45 -0.99 -6.52
N ALA A 74 2.59 -0.46 -5.66
CA ALA A 74 1.15 -0.61 -5.77
C ALA A 74 0.49 0.74 -5.48
N GLU A 75 -0.52 1.06 -6.28
CA GLU A 75 -1.28 2.30 -6.17
C GLU A 75 -2.76 1.98 -6.26
N LYS A 76 -3.56 2.55 -5.36
CA LYS A 76 -5.02 2.45 -5.41
C LYS A 76 -5.64 3.75 -4.96
N ALA A 77 -6.50 4.32 -5.80
CA ALA A 77 -7.25 5.52 -5.45
C ALA A 77 -8.29 5.21 -4.37
N TYR A 78 -8.61 6.21 -3.55
CA TYR A 78 -9.78 6.13 -2.68
C TYR A 78 -11.05 6.12 -3.53
N ASN A 79 -12.02 5.27 -3.15
CA ASN A 79 -13.33 5.24 -3.77
C ASN A 79 -14.38 5.60 -2.71
N PRO A 80 -14.96 6.82 -2.75
CA PRO A 80 -15.97 7.24 -1.77
C PRO A 80 -17.28 6.45 -1.88
N ALA A 81 -17.49 5.66 -2.94
CA ALA A 81 -18.61 4.73 -3.05
C ALA A 81 -18.27 3.31 -2.53
N GLY A 82 -17.02 3.03 -2.19
CA GLY A 82 -16.54 1.73 -1.70
C GLY A 82 -16.94 1.42 -0.24
N ALA A 83 -16.51 0.28 0.28
CA ALA A 83 -16.84 -0.17 1.64
C ALA A 83 -16.14 0.68 2.72
N GLN A 84 -14.84 0.93 2.58
CA GLN A 84 -14.08 1.80 3.48
C GLN A 84 -14.43 3.26 3.27
N LYS A 85 -14.67 3.98 4.36
CA LYS A 85 -15.10 5.39 4.36
C LYS A 85 -14.22 6.22 5.25
N ILE A 86 -13.79 7.37 4.76
CA ILE A 86 -13.18 8.41 5.59
C ILE A 86 -14.30 9.27 6.18
N GLN A 87 -14.38 9.32 7.50
CA GLN A 87 -15.46 9.87 8.31
C GLN A 87 -14.94 10.89 9.33
N VAL A 88 -15.85 11.67 9.91
CA VAL A 88 -15.53 12.66 10.96
C VAL A 88 -14.93 11.99 12.20
N THR A 89 -15.28 10.73 12.47
CA THR A 89 -14.71 9.94 13.56
C THR A 89 -13.23 9.65 13.37
N ASP A 90 -12.78 9.45 12.12
CA ASP A 90 -11.36 9.29 11.81
C ASP A 90 -10.59 10.56 12.15
N ALA A 91 -11.12 11.73 11.78
CA ALA A 91 -10.52 13.01 12.13
C ALA A 91 -10.40 13.20 13.64
N LEU A 92 -11.40 12.76 14.41
CA LEU A 92 -11.34 12.80 15.87
C LEU A 92 -10.26 11.86 16.41
N ASN A 93 -10.12 10.65 15.88
CA ASN A 93 -9.09 9.70 16.29
C ASN A 93 -7.70 10.23 15.93
N ALA A 94 -7.48 10.75 14.72
CA ALA A 94 -6.25 11.44 14.32
C ALA A 94 -5.89 12.59 15.28
N LEU A 95 -6.87 13.41 15.66
CA LEU A 95 -6.64 14.51 16.60
C LEU A 95 -6.18 13.98 17.96
N ARG A 96 -6.80 12.92 18.47
CA ARG A 96 -6.41 12.28 19.74
C ARG A 96 -4.99 11.74 19.65
N LEU A 97 -4.65 11.00 18.59
CA LEU A 97 -3.31 10.49 18.33
C LEU A 97 -2.28 11.62 18.25
N SER A 98 -2.60 12.72 17.58
CA SER A 98 -1.71 13.89 17.46
C SER A 98 -1.39 14.54 18.82
N LEU A 99 -2.26 14.36 19.82
CA LEU A 99 -2.11 14.86 21.19
C LEU A 99 -1.51 13.82 22.15
N GLY A 100 -1.17 12.62 21.65
CA GLY A 100 -0.68 11.52 22.47
C GLY A 100 -1.77 10.86 23.32
N LEU A 101 -3.02 10.95 22.88
CA LEU A 101 -4.15 10.27 23.48
C LEU A 101 -4.50 9.02 22.66
N ASP A 102 -5.00 8.00 23.34
CA ASP A 102 -5.58 6.82 22.71
C ASP A 102 -6.77 7.19 21.80
N PRO A 103 -6.97 6.52 20.65
CA PRO A 103 -8.21 6.56 19.88
C PRO A 103 -9.46 6.31 20.74
N THR A 104 -10.63 6.54 20.16
CA THR A 104 -11.90 6.35 20.88
C THR A 104 -12.19 4.89 21.25
N TYR A 105 -11.52 3.93 20.62
CA TYR A 105 -11.65 2.50 20.83
C TYR A 105 -10.57 1.87 21.73
N GLY A 106 -9.61 2.65 22.24
CA GLY A 106 -8.55 2.15 23.11
C GLY A 106 -7.16 2.44 22.57
N ALA A 107 -6.16 1.71 23.07
CA ALA A 107 -4.76 1.91 22.71
C ALA A 107 -4.53 1.80 21.20
N ALA A 108 -3.73 2.73 20.67
CA ALA A 108 -3.39 2.75 19.25
C ALA A 108 -2.40 1.63 18.89
N ASP A 109 -2.54 1.08 17.69
CA ASP A 109 -1.53 0.24 17.07
C ASP A 109 -0.73 1.00 15.99
N ALA A 110 0.17 0.29 15.30
CA ALA A 110 0.98 0.91 14.26
C ALA A 110 0.17 1.36 13.04
N PHE A 111 -0.87 0.61 12.65
CA PHE A 111 -1.71 0.95 11.51
C PHE A 111 -2.50 2.23 11.76
N ASP A 112 -2.95 2.47 13.00
CA ASP A 112 -3.60 3.73 13.38
C ASP A 112 -2.71 4.95 13.09
N PHE A 113 -1.41 4.86 13.40
CA PHE A 113 -0.47 5.95 13.11
C PHE A 113 -0.18 6.10 11.61
N LEU A 114 -0.07 4.98 10.88
CA LEU A 114 0.14 4.98 9.43
C LEU A 114 -1.05 5.60 8.68
N GLN A 115 -2.28 5.28 9.11
CA GLN A 115 -3.51 5.83 8.56
C GLN A 115 -3.66 7.31 8.91
N ALA A 116 -3.22 7.72 10.10
CA ALA A 116 -3.36 9.09 10.58
C ALA A 116 -2.37 10.08 9.95
N ASP A 117 -1.19 9.66 9.50
CA ASP A 117 -0.21 10.50 8.79
C ASP A 117 -0.61 10.68 7.32
N VAL A 118 -1.71 11.40 7.09
CA VAL A 118 -2.37 11.50 5.77
C VAL A 118 -1.55 12.28 4.74
N ASP A 119 -0.70 13.22 5.19
CA ASP A 119 0.23 13.94 4.32
C ASP A 119 1.60 13.23 4.17
N GLN A 120 1.78 12.11 4.87
CA GLN A 120 2.97 11.27 4.88
C GLN A 120 4.26 12.04 5.22
N ASN A 121 4.19 12.97 6.18
CA ASN A 121 5.35 13.74 6.64
C ASN A 121 6.19 12.99 7.69
N GLY A 122 5.74 11.81 8.12
CA GLY A 122 6.36 10.97 9.12
C GLY A 122 5.91 11.24 10.56
N LYS A 123 4.86 12.04 10.75
CA LYS A 123 4.32 12.41 12.06
C LYS A 123 2.82 12.63 12.00
N VAL A 124 2.12 12.13 13.02
CA VAL A 124 0.71 12.41 13.23
C VAL A 124 0.53 13.74 13.96
N GLN A 125 0.00 14.73 13.25
CA GLN A 125 -0.16 16.11 13.70
C GLN A 125 -1.64 16.56 13.62
N VAL A 126 -1.94 17.70 14.23
CA VAL A 126 -3.28 18.32 14.17
C VAL A 126 -3.66 18.68 12.72
N THR A 127 -2.68 18.95 11.87
CA THR A 127 -2.87 19.22 10.45
C THR A 127 -3.42 18.01 9.70
N ASP A 128 -3.01 16.79 10.07
CA ASP A 128 -3.55 15.58 9.50
C ASP A 128 -5.01 15.38 9.89
N ALA A 129 -5.34 15.58 11.17
CA ALA A 129 -6.71 15.52 11.66
C ALA A 129 -7.63 16.52 10.93
N LEU A 130 -7.14 17.74 10.68
CA LEU A 130 -7.88 18.74 9.91
C LEU A 130 -8.05 18.30 8.43
N ALA A 131 -7.02 17.74 7.81
CA ALA A 131 -7.10 17.23 6.45
C ALA A 131 -8.12 16.09 6.34
N ILE A 132 -8.09 15.12 7.25
CA ILE A 132 -9.07 14.02 7.33
C ILE A 132 -10.49 14.57 7.52
N LEU A 133 -10.67 15.60 8.36
CA LEU A 133 -11.98 16.25 8.52
C LEU A 133 -12.47 16.86 7.21
N ARG A 134 -11.61 17.59 6.49
CA ARG A 134 -11.97 18.18 5.20
C ARG A 134 -12.32 17.11 4.16
N ILE A 135 -11.55 16.02 4.09
CA ILE A 135 -11.83 14.86 3.23
C ILE A 135 -13.20 14.25 3.57
N SER A 136 -13.48 14.02 4.86
CA SER A 136 -14.75 13.43 5.31
C SER A 136 -15.99 14.28 4.97
N LEU A 137 -15.79 15.59 4.82
CA LEU A 137 -16.82 16.56 4.43
C LEU A 137 -16.88 16.80 2.91
N GLY A 138 -16.05 16.11 2.12
CA GLY A 138 -15.96 16.29 0.67
C GLY A 138 -15.36 17.63 0.25
N LEU A 139 -14.57 18.27 1.12
CA LEU A 139 -13.92 19.56 0.86
C LEU A 139 -12.52 19.41 0.25
N ASP A 140 -11.95 18.20 0.29
CA ASP A 140 -10.66 17.82 -0.30
C ASP A 140 -10.75 16.38 -0.86
N GLU A 141 -9.87 16.08 -1.80
CA GLU A 141 -9.66 14.71 -2.30
C GLU A 141 -8.78 13.92 -1.33
N ALA A 142 -9.08 12.62 -1.16
CA ALA A 142 -8.26 11.74 -0.35
C ALA A 142 -6.99 11.29 -1.12
N PRO A 143 -5.84 11.15 -0.44
CA PRO A 143 -4.58 10.71 -1.09
C PRO A 143 -4.62 9.26 -1.58
N GLY A 144 -5.55 8.44 -1.08
CA GLY A 144 -5.73 7.05 -1.51
C GLY A 144 -5.03 6.05 -0.59
N TRP A 145 -4.61 4.93 -1.17
CA TRP A 145 -3.99 3.83 -0.47
C TRP A 145 -2.48 3.85 -0.60
N THR A 146 -1.78 3.56 0.49
CA THR A 146 -0.37 3.16 0.47
C THR A 146 -0.25 1.66 0.71
N PHE A 147 0.85 1.05 0.27
CA PHE A 147 1.08 -0.38 0.41
C PHE A 147 2.46 -0.61 1.02
N ILE A 148 2.51 -1.47 2.03
CA ILE A 148 3.71 -1.76 2.82
C ILE A 148 4.01 -3.24 2.78
N ASP A 149 5.25 -3.65 3.05
CA ASP A 149 5.57 -5.07 3.24
C ASP A 149 4.77 -5.64 4.42
N ALA A 150 4.07 -6.75 4.21
CA ALA A 150 3.35 -7.45 5.27
C ALA A 150 4.27 -7.91 6.42
N ASN A 151 5.57 -8.06 6.14
CA ASN A 151 6.59 -8.43 7.11
C ASN A 151 7.39 -7.25 7.67
N ALA A 152 6.98 -6.00 7.38
CA ALA A 152 7.66 -4.81 7.89
C ALA A 152 7.70 -4.80 9.42
N ASP A 153 8.83 -4.41 10.00
CA ASP A 153 8.92 -4.15 11.43
C ASP A 153 8.23 -2.82 11.78
N LEU A 154 7.06 -2.92 12.39
CA LEU A 154 6.27 -1.76 12.82
C LEU A 154 6.40 -1.44 14.32
N SER A 155 7.31 -2.12 15.04
CA SER A 155 7.44 -1.96 16.50
C SER A 155 7.91 -0.57 16.93
N GLY A 156 8.57 0.17 16.05
CA GLY A 156 9.03 1.54 16.27
C GLY A 156 8.03 2.63 15.86
N VAL A 157 6.88 2.26 15.31
CA VAL A 157 5.91 3.22 14.78
C VAL A 157 5.22 3.95 15.93
N THR A 158 5.27 5.28 15.88
CA THR A 158 4.62 6.17 16.85
C THR A 158 4.13 7.44 16.16
N ARG A 159 3.32 8.26 16.85
CA ARG A 159 2.93 9.60 16.36
C ARG A 159 4.08 10.52 15.93
N ASN A 160 5.31 10.29 16.40
CA ASN A 160 6.48 11.12 16.05
C ASN A 160 7.45 10.42 15.08
N ALA A 161 7.16 9.18 14.69
CA ALA A 161 7.99 8.35 13.84
C ALA A 161 7.08 7.41 13.04
N VAL A 162 6.53 7.94 11.95
CA VAL A 162 5.72 7.19 11.00
C VAL A 162 6.57 6.95 9.74
N PRO A 163 6.80 5.69 9.33
CA PRO A 163 7.56 5.41 8.12
C PRO A 163 6.75 5.79 6.88
N VAL A 164 7.44 6.37 5.89
CA VAL A 164 6.88 6.67 4.57
C VAL A 164 7.27 5.56 3.61
N PHE A 165 6.28 4.89 3.03
CA PHE A 165 6.48 3.75 2.14
C PHE A 165 6.31 4.15 0.68
N ASN A 166 7.28 3.74 -0.14
CA ASN A 166 7.30 3.98 -1.58
C ASN A 166 7.35 2.68 -2.40
N GLY A 167 6.93 1.57 -1.78
CA GLY A 167 7.04 0.22 -2.33
C GLY A 167 7.91 -0.70 -1.49
N LEU A 168 8.12 -1.91 -1.99
CA LEU A 168 8.97 -2.96 -1.40
C LEU A 168 10.20 -3.18 -2.28
N ASP A 169 11.38 -2.86 -1.75
CA ASP A 169 12.65 -3.14 -2.42
C ASP A 169 12.97 -4.63 -2.39
N LEU A 170 13.36 -5.17 -3.53
CA LEU A 170 13.73 -6.56 -3.73
C LEU A 170 15.15 -6.68 -4.25
N ASP A 171 15.91 -7.55 -3.59
CA ASP A 171 17.20 -8.04 -4.07
C ASP A 171 17.06 -8.79 -5.41
N PRO A 172 18.18 -9.01 -6.14
CA PRO A 172 18.16 -9.72 -7.41
C PRO A 172 17.43 -11.08 -7.35
N LEU A 173 16.35 -11.20 -8.11
CA LEU A 173 15.50 -12.39 -8.15
C LEU A 173 16.05 -13.45 -9.10
N ASN A 174 16.43 -14.62 -8.57
CA ASN A 174 16.98 -15.73 -9.36
C ASN A 174 16.03 -16.93 -9.47
N THR A 175 14.95 -16.93 -8.69
CA THR A 175 13.89 -17.94 -8.68
C THR A 175 12.55 -17.24 -8.57
N ASP A 176 11.47 -17.99 -8.82
CA ASP A 176 10.13 -17.51 -8.55
C ASP A 176 10.03 -17.07 -7.07
N THR A 177 9.34 -15.97 -6.84
CA THR A 177 9.29 -15.30 -5.54
C THR A 177 7.88 -14.81 -5.28
N ASP A 178 7.41 -15.00 -4.05
CA ASP A 178 6.11 -14.51 -3.59
C ASP A 178 6.34 -13.37 -2.58
N VAL A 179 5.59 -12.29 -2.72
CA VAL A 179 5.60 -11.16 -1.79
C VAL A 179 4.18 -10.79 -1.41
N GLU A 180 4.02 -10.28 -0.19
CA GLU A 180 2.74 -9.85 0.35
C GLU A 180 2.84 -8.40 0.78
N LEU A 181 1.86 -7.59 0.36
CA LEU A 181 1.77 -6.20 0.74
C LEU A 181 0.45 -5.93 1.46
N VAL A 182 0.52 -5.13 2.52
CA VAL A 182 -0.64 -4.64 3.26
C VAL A 182 -0.97 -3.24 2.78
N GLY A 183 -2.18 -3.08 2.26
CA GLY A 183 -2.80 -1.83 1.86
C GLY A 183 -3.37 -1.08 3.05
N ILE A 184 -3.02 0.20 3.14
CA ILE A 184 -3.44 1.12 4.18
C ILE A 184 -4.16 2.28 3.51
N LEU A 185 -5.45 2.45 3.80
CA LEU A 185 -6.19 3.62 3.36
C LEU A 185 -5.86 4.80 4.27
N LEU A 186 -5.13 5.77 3.73
CA LEU A 186 -4.77 6.98 4.47
C LEU A 186 -6.03 7.78 4.85
N GLY A 187 -6.10 8.16 6.11
CA GLY A 187 -7.20 8.93 6.70
C GLY A 187 -8.41 8.12 7.16
N ASN A 188 -8.45 6.80 6.97
CA ASN A 188 -9.46 5.92 7.56
C ASN A 188 -8.84 5.26 8.80
N ILE A 189 -9.21 5.73 10.00
CA ILE A 189 -8.64 5.33 11.29
C ILE A 189 -9.72 4.56 12.06
N ASP A 190 -9.79 3.28 11.74
CA ASP A 190 -10.74 2.32 12.27
C ASP A 190 -10.00 1.14 12.91
N ASN A 191 -10.60 0.56 13.95
CA ASN A 191 -10.14 -0.71 14.49
C ASN A 191 -10.69 -1.87 13.64
N TYR A 192 -9.81 -2.79 13.23
CA TYR A 192 -10.14 -3.93 12.36
C TYR A 192 -10.25 -5.24 13.15
#